data_AF-A0A9P5J1B5-F1
#
_entry.id   AF-A0A9P5J1B5-F1
#
_cell.length_a   1.000
_cell.length_b   1.000
_cell.length_c   1.000
_cell.angle_alpha   90.00
_cell.angle_beta   90.00
_cell.angle_gamma   90.00
#
_symmetry.space_group_name_H-M   'P 1'
#
loop_
_entity.id
_entity.type
_entity.pdbx_description
1 polymer ?
#
loop_
_entity_poly.entity_id
_entity_poly.type
_entity_poly.pdbx_seq_one_letter_code
_entity_poly.pdbx_strand_id
1 'polypeptide(L)'
;MSDEHVYECWNDQKNCVKSPENPLGPPIWKIFTFHFWTTAHHPLGHPWTLAPEDYSLYREDRRNANTYLGYSVEPSCNSQPVVPQNERARGSVYAMTKCVSYFAPQPERAWPPSFYRNAAQRLGVHFTIGAMNVSDPQRCGGSKELDIPQLDDFGGDDVMTNLGLLDRPDFVRKVAESNVLLGVGRPYISPTPYQALCVGVPFINPILEWDSSRPEYRGAWNTQHNGLRDLDPPYVYNVFKDDEEGLLNAISQAMRHPISRFIPPGLSLKDAADRLNTILRRNWMRAAEKLLEERIRNEGEIFTL
;
A
#
# COMPACT_ATOMS: atom_id res chain seq x y z
N MET A 1 5.62 16.34 -9.91
CA MET A 1 5.81 16.03 -11.34
C MET A 1 5.61 14.53 -11.47
N SER A 2 4.86 14.04 -12.48
CA SER A 2 4.78 12.60 -12.67
C SER A 2 6.16 12.05 -13.04
N ASP A 3 6.34 10.78 -12.77
CA ASP A 3 7.46 9.94 -13.16
C ASP A 3 7.97 10.22 -14.58
N GLU A 4 7.07 10.29 -15.56
CA GLU A 4 7.36 10.52 -16.98
C GLU A 4 7.85 11.95 -17.24
N HIS A 5 7.22 12.95 -16.63
CA HIS A 5 7.55 14.35 -16.86
C HIS A 5 8.98 14.72 -16.39
N VAL A 6 9.55 14.02 -15.40
CA VAL A 6 10.94 14.28 -14.97
C VAL A 6 11.94 13.81 -16.01
N TYR A 7 11.72 12.64 -16.63
CA TYR A 7 12.56 12.16 -17.72
C TYR A 7 12.39 13.01 -18.98
N GLU A 8 11.17 13.46 -19.29
CA GLU A 8 10.94 14.43 -20.36
C GLU A 8 11.69 15.74 -20.11
N CYS A 9 11.63 16.28 -18.89
CA CYS A 9 12.36 17.48 -18.51
C CYS A 9 13.87 17.30 -18.61
N TRP A 10 14.38 16.13 -18.20
CA TRP A 10 15.79 15.78 -18.33
C TRP A 10 16.25 15.73 -19.80
N ASN A 11 15.42 15.19 -20.69
CA ASN A 11 15.72 15.10 -22.10
C ASN A 11 15.54 16.45 -22.83
N ASP A 12 14.71 17.36 -22.31
CA ASP A 12 14.54 18.71 -22.84
C ASP A 12 15.58 19.69 -22.31
N GLN A 13 16.78 19.63 -22.92
CA GLN A 13 17.90 20.52 -22.63
C GLN A 13 17.63 21.97 -23.06
N LYS A 14 16.61 22.26 -23.87
CA LYS A 14 16.37 23.61 -24.42
C LYS A 14 15.35 24.40 -23.60
N ASN A 15 14.36 23.74 -23.03
CA ASN A 15 13.24 24.42 -22.38
C ASN A 15 13.06 24.03 -20.91
N CYS A 16 13.63 22.93 -20.43
CA CYS A 16 13.38 22.45 -19.07
C CYS A 16 14.60 22.46 -18.18
N VAL A 17 15.51 21.50 -18.31
CA VAL A 17 16.66 21.36 -17.40
C VAL A 17 17.74 22.40 -17.69
N LYS A 18 18.49 22.79 -16.66
CA LYS A 18 19.69 23.62 -16.81
C LYS A 18 20.69 22.96 -17.77
N SER A 19 21.05 23.69 -18.81
CA SER A 19 22.02 23.24 -19.82
C SER A 19 22.74 24.46 -20.44
N PRO A 20 23.71 24.25 -21.35
CA PRO A 20 24.26 25.33 -22.15
C PRO A 20 23.22 26.06 -23.01
N GLU A 21 22.19 25.36 -23.48
CA GLU A 21 21.10 25.91 -24.31
C GLU A 21 19.98 26.52 -23.47
N ASN A 22 19.89 26.13 -22.18
CA ASN A 22 18.95 26.66 -21.20
C ASN A 22 19.65 27.00 -19.88
N PRO A 23 20.45 28.07 -19.84
CA PRO A 23 21.27 28.40 -18.66
C PRO A 23 20.44 28.80 -17.42
N LEU A 24 19.16 29.18 -17.62
CA LEU A 24 18.23 29.56 -16.56
C LEU A 24 17.32 28.40 -16.10
N GLY A 25 17.41 27.23 -16.74
CA GLY A 25 16.64 26.06 -16.33
C GLY A 25 16.96 25.62 -14.90
N PRO A 26 16.02 24.97 -14.18
CA PRO A 26 16.33 24.29 -12.93
C PRO A 26 17.42 23.23 -13.14
N PRO A 27 18.46 23.19 -12.30
CA PRO A 27 19.42 22.09 -12.34
C PRO A 27 18.75 20.79 -11.92
N ILE A 28 19.08 19.69 -12.59
CA ILE A 28 18.39 18.40 -12.40
C ILE A 28 18.38 17.94 -10.94
N TRP A 29 19.43 18.25 -10.17
CA TRP A 29 19.59 17.77 -8.81
C TRP A 29 18.64 18.44 -7.80
N LYS A 30 17.94 19.50 -8.23
CA LYS A 30 16.85 20.14 -7.46
C LYS A 30 15.47 19.58 -7.80
N ILE A 31 15.36 18.74 -8.83
CA ILE A 31 14.12 18.10 -9.25
C ILE A 31 14.06 16.72 -8.56
N PHE A 32 12.87 16.34 -8.13
CA PHE A 32 12.62 15.04 -7.51
C PHE A 32 11.40 14.41 -8.14
N THR A 33 11.43 13.09 -8.26
CA THR A 33 10.28 12.28 -8.67
C THR A 33 9.62 11.70 -7.43
N PHE A 34 8.29 11.65 -7.36
CA PHE A 34 7.60 10.84 -6.35
C PHE A 34 7.08 9.56 -7.00
N HIS A 35 7.70 8.43 -6.67
CA HIS A 35 7.40 7.13 -7.27
C HIS A 35 6.88 6.15 -6.23
N PHE A 36 5.81 5.44 -6.59
CA PHE A 36 5.13 4.57 -5.66
C PHE A 36 5.81 3.21 -5.46
N TRP A 37 6.75 2.82 -6.31
CA TRP A 37 7.38 1.50 -6.23
C TRP A 37 8.83 1.57 -5.78
N THR A 38 9.44 0.41 -5.57
CA THR A 38 10.79 0.28 -5.01
C THR A 38 11.90 0.69 -5.98
N THR A 39 11.61 0.76 -7.28
CA THR A 39 12.55 1.14 -8.33
C THR A 39 12.82 2.64 -8.33
N ALA A 40 14.03 3.03 -8.72
CA ALA A 40 14.31 4.43 -8.98
C ALA A 40 13.54 4.91 -10.23
N HIS A 41 12.94 6.10 -10.14
CA HIS A 41 12.25 6.72 -11.27
C HIS A 41 12.71 8.16 -11.49
N HIS A 42 14.02 8.37 -11.40
CA HIS A 42 14.67 9.64 -11.62
C HIS A 42 15.99 9.41 -12.37
N PRO A 43 16.39 10.29 -13.30
CA PRO A 43 17.67 10.16 -14.02
C PRO A 43 18.88 10.05 -13.10
N LEU A 44 18.83 10.65 -11.91
CA LEU A 44 19.87 10.60 -10.87
C LEU A 44 19.74 9.40 -9.89
N GLY A 45 18.78 8.51 -10.10
CA GLY A 45 18.61 7.28 -9.34
C GLY A 45 17.83 7.40 -8.03
N HIS A 46 17.99 6.39 -7.17
CA HIS A 46 17.25 6.22 -5.91
C HIS A 46 17.25 7.45 -4.98
N PRO A 47 18.36 8.18 -4.76
CA PRO A 47 18.36 9.30 -3.83
C PRO A 47 17.43 10.46 -4.25
N TRP A 48 17.16 10.62 -5.54
CA TRP A 48 16.24 11.65 -6.08
C TRP A 48 14.84 11.12 -6.39
N THR A 49 14.59 9.84 -6.11
CA THR A 49 13.26 9.24 -6.17
C THR A 49 12.68 9.20 -4.76
N LEU A 50 11.61 9.96 -4.52
CA LEU A 50 10.87 10.01 -3.27
C LEU A 50 9.86 8.86 -3.22
N ALA A 51 9.72 8.22 -2.06
CA ALA A 51 8.86 7.07 -1.87
C ALA A 51 7.76 7.30 -0.81
N PRO A 52 6.58 6.67 -0.97
CA PRO A 52 5.48 6.70 -0.02
C PRO A 52 5.71 5.83 1.22
N GLU A 53 6.59 4.85 1.15
CA GLU A 53 6.88 3.88 2.21
C GLU A 53 8.39 3.77 2.42
N ASP A 54 8.82 3.34 3.60
CA ASP A 54 10.23 3.15 3.90
C ASP A 54 10.74 1.82 3.33
N TYR A 55 11.08 1.83 2.04
CA TYR A 55 11.60 0.65 1.33
C TYR A 55 12.96 0.17 1.85
N SER A 56 13.67 0.96 2.66
CA SER A 56 14.91 0.51 3.30
C SER A 56 14.67 -0.55 4.36
N LEU A 57 13.43 -0.68 4.84
CA LEU A 57 13.03 -1.73 5.78
C LEU A 57 12.73 -3.06 5.08
N TYR A 58 12.42 -3.06 3.77
CA TYR A 58 11.95 -4.25 3.06
C TYR A 58 13.03 -4.97 2.25
N ARG A 59 14.13 -4.32 1.91
CA ARG A 59 15.19 -4.91 1.07
C ARG A 59 16.40 -5.30 1.92
N GLU A 60 17.02 -6.43 1.56
CA GLU A 60 18.38 -6.76 2.02
C GLU A 60 19.38 -5.67 1.59
N ASP A 61 19.19 -5.11 0.38
CA ASP A 61 20.02 -4.02 -0.12
C ASP A 61 19.43 -2.63 0.19
N ARG A 62 19.63 -2.20 1.43
CA ARG A 62 19.29 -0.85 1.91
C ARG A 62 19.94 0.27 1.10
N ARG A 63 21.01 -0.01 0.35
CA ARG A 63 21.77 1.01 -0.39
C ARG A 63 21.03 1.47 -1.65
N ASN A 64 20.08 0.67 -2.12
CA ASN A 64 19.27 0.90 -3.31
C ASN A 64 17.78 1.12 -2.97
N ALA A 65 17.52 1.87 -1.89
CA ALA A 65 16.18 2.30 -1.51
C ALA A 65 15.95 3.76 -1.94
N ASN A 66 14.74 4.03 -2.45
CA ASN A 66 14.25 5.38 -2.71
C ASN A 66 14.25 6.21 -1.41
N THR A 67 14.38 7.52 -1.53
CA THR A 67 14.33 8.45 -0.38
C THR A 67 12.91 8.45 0.21
N TYR A 68 12.76 7.98 1.45
CA TYR A 68 11.46 7.94 2.11
C TYR A 68 10.97 9.36 2.47
N LEU A 69 9.92 9.82 1.78
CA LEU A 69 9.17 11.03 2.13
C LEU A 69 7.92 10.67 2.93
N GLY A 70 7.24 9.60 2.53
CA GLY A 70 5.97 9.18 3.09
C GLY A 70 4.84 10.18 2.85
N TYR A 71 3.77 10.02 3.60
CA TYR A 71 2.60 10.89 3.60
C TYR A 71 1.97 10.89 4.99
N SER A 72 1.07 11.84 5.21
CA SER A 72 0.28 11.89 6.43
C SER A 72 -1.11 11.33 6.18
N VAL A 73 -1.58 10.48 7.09
CA VAL A 73 -3.00 10.06 7.14
C VAL A 73 -3.78 10.83 8.19
N GLU A 74 -3.11 11.51 9.12
CA GLU A 74 -3.68 12.17 10.30
C GLU A 74 -4.82 13.16 9.98
N PRO A 75 -4.69 14.12 9.02
CA PRO A 75 -5.80 15.02 8.70
C PRO A 75 -7.04 14.28 8.19
N SER A 76 -6.84 13.27 7.34
CA SER A 76 -7.94 12.43 6.85
C SER A 76 -8.47 11.51 7.95
N CYS A 77 -7.64 11.13 8.92
CA CYS A 77 -8.04 10.31 10.06
C CYS A 77 -9.03 11.11 10.91
N ASN A 78 -8.60 12.29 11.37
CA ASN A 78 -9.31 13.11 12.34
C ASN A 78 -10.62 13.70 11.80
N SER A 79 -10.81 13.75 10.48
CA SER A 79 -12.06 14.18 9.87
C SER A 79 -13.14 13.10 9.80
N GLN A 80 -12.80 11.83 10.02
CA GLN A 80 -13.75 10.72 9.89
C GLN A 80 -14.36 10.37 11.25
N PRO A 81 -15.70 10.18 11.33
CA PRO A 81 -16.32 9.66 12.53
C PRO A 81 -15.88 8.23 12.79
N VAL A 82 -15.69 7.88 14.06
CA VAL A 82 -15.50 6.50 14.51
C VAL A 82 -16.86 5.95 14.89
N VAL A 83 -17.28 4.83 14.31
CA VAL A 83 -18.48 4.11 14.75
C VAL A 83 -18.11 3.28 15.99
N PRO A 84 -18.75 3.51 17.15
CA PRO A 84 -18.53 2.71 18.36
C PRO A 84 -18.76 1.23 18.11
N GLN A 85 -17.95 0.37 18.73
CA GLN A 85 -17.96 -1.08 18.46
C GLN A 85 -19.33 -1.73 18.73
N ASN A 86 -20.07 -1.25 19.73
CA ASN A 86 -21.41 -1.73 20.08
C ASN A 86 -22.50 -1.33 19.08
N GLU A 87 -22.23 -0.38 18.18
CA GLU A 87 -23.13 0.08 17.13
C GLU A 87 -22.85 -0.60 15.78
N ARG A 88 -21.70 -1.27 15.64
CA ARG A 88 -21.32 -1.99 14.41
C ARG A 88 -22.16 -3.25 14.25
N ALA A 89 -22.49 -3.58 13.01
CA ALA A 89 -23.17 -4.84 12.68
C ALA A 89 -22.28 -6.01 13.13
N ARG A 90 -22.80 -6.88 14.01
CA ARG A 90 -22.05 -8.00 14.56
C ARG A 90 -21.57 -8.92 13.44
N GLY A 91 -20.29 -9.27 13.48
CA GLY A 91 -19.71 -10.18 12.49
C GLY A 91 -19.48 -9.56 11.12
N SER A 92 -19.50 -8.22 11.00
CA SER A 92 -19.26 -7.55 9.73
C SER A 92 -17.77 -7.50 9.40
N VAL A 93 -17.38 -8.03 8.24
CA VAL A 93 -16.01 -7.99 7.73
C VAL A 93 -15.99 -7.28 6.38
N TYR A 94 -15.21 -6.21 6.26
CA TYR A 94 -15.00 -5.56 4.97
C TYR A 94 -13.81 -6.21 4.25
N ALA A 95 -14.05 -6.92 3.16
CA ALA A 95 -12.98 -7.49 2.35
C ALA A 95 -12.47 -6.42 1.37
N MET A 96 -11.22 -6.00 1.56
CA MET A 96 -10.61 -4.89 0.84
C MET A 96 -10.30 -5.28 -0.61
N THR A 97 -11.16 -4.85 -1.53
CA THR A 97 -10.95 -4.98 -2.97
C THR A 97 -11.64 -3.85 -3.73
N LYS A 98 -11.17 -3.56 -4.95
CA LYS A 98 -11.87 -2.71 -5.93
C LYS A 98 -12.33 -3.49 -7.17
N CYS A 99 -11.94 -4.76 -7.28
CA CYS A 99 -12.18 -5.61 -8.44
C CYS A 99 -12.48 -7.04 -8.01
N VAL A 100 -13.57 -7.63 -8.49
CA VAL A 100 -13.90 -9.03 -8.18
C VAL A 100 -12.82 -9.98 -8.71
N SER A 101 -12.11 -9.59 -9.77
CA SER A 101 -10.94 -10.33 -10.30
C SER A 101 -9.79 -10.51 -9.30
N TYR A 102 -9.76 -9.81 -8.16
CA TYR A 102 -8.76 -10.05 -7.11
C TYR A 102 -8.98 -11.39 -6.39
N PHE A 103 -10.18 -11.94 -6.45
CA PHE A 103 -10.48 -13.27 -5.92
C PHE A 103 -10.24 -14.40 -6.92
N ALA A 104 -9.90 -14.09 -8.18
CA ALA A 104 -9.61 -15.08 -9.20
C ALA A 104 -8.38 -15.94 -8.81
N PRO A 105 -8.28 -17.20 -9.29
CA PRO A 105 -7.14 -18.08 -9.02
C PRO A 105 -5.83 -17.54 -9.60
N GLN A 106 -5.13 -16.71 -8.83
CA GLN A 106 -3.86 -16.07 -9.21
C GLN A 106 -2.86 -16.15 -8.05
N PRO A 107 -1.54 -15.99 -8.30
CA PRO A 107 -0.51 -16.07 -7.26
C PRO A 107 -0.77 -15.14 -6.08
N GLU A 108 -1.35 -13.97 -6.32
CA GLU A 108 -1.60 -12.95 -5.30
C GLU A 108 -2.91 -13.16 -4.53
N ARG A 109 -3.77 -14.12 -4.93
CA ARG A 109 -5.00 -14.41 -4.19
C ARG A 109 -4.65 -14.95 -2.80
N ALA A 110 -5.10 -14.28 -1.74
CA ALA A 110 -4.83 -14.72 -0.38
C ALA A 110 -5.70 -15.91 0.07
N TRP A 111 -6.99 -15.90 -0.28
CA TRP A 111 -7.99 -16.84 0.26
C TRP A 111 -8.86 -17.43 -0.86
N PRO A 112 -9.05 -18.76 -0.93
CA PRO A 112 -10.02 -19.37 -1.84
C PRO A 112 -11.47 -19.13 -1.37
N PRO A 113 -12.48 -19.23 -2.26
CA PRO A 113 -13.88 -19.02 -1.91
C PRO A 113 -14.39 -19.88 -0.75
N SER A 114 -13.85 -21.08 -0.56
CA SER A 114 -14.20 -21.97 0.56
C SER A 114 -13.91 -21.35 1.93
N PHE A 115 -12.87 -20.53 2.06
CA PHE A 115 -12.51 -19.92 3.34
C PHE A 115 -13.56 -18.91 3.80
N TYR A 116 -14.14 -18.15 2.86
CA TYR A 116 -15.22 -17.21 3.15
C TYR A 116 -16.48 -17.95 3.64
N ARG A 117 -16.85 -19.04 2.95
CA ARG A 117 -17.98 -19.91 3.37
C ARG A 117 -17.75 -20.50 4.75
N ASN A 118 -16.56 -21.04 4.99
CA ASN A 118 -16.21 -21.65 6.27
C ASN A 118 -16.16 -20.62 7.40
N ALA A 119 -15.66 -19.40 7.14
CA ALA A 119 -15.69 -18.31 8.09
C ALA A 119 -17.12 -17.89 8.44
N ALA A 120 -17.98 -17.70 7.43
CA ALA A 120 -19.39 -17.39 7.66
C ALA A 120 -20.09 -18.47 8.48
N GLN A 121 -19.88 -19.75 8.14
CA GLN A 121 -20.47 -20.88 8.86
C GLN A 121 -19.96 -21.02 10.30
N ARG A 122 -18.64 -20.92 10.53
CA ARG A 122 -18.02 -21.21 11.84
C ARG A 122 -18.03 -20.02 12.79
N LEU A 123 -17.97 -18.79 12.25
CA LEU A 123 -17.87 -17.57 13.04
C LEU A 123 -19.14 -16.70 13.00
N GLY A 124 -20.09 -17.00 12.11
CA GLY A 124 -21.28 -16.19 11.91
C GLY A 124 -20.96 -14.81 11.35
N VAL A 125 -19.93 -14.70 10.50
CA VAL A 125 -19.52 -13.44 9.87
C VAL A 125 -20.15 -13.27 8.50
N HIS A 126 -20.30 -12.01 8.09
CA HIS A 126 -20.75 -11.63 6.76
C HIS A 126 -19.71 -10.71 6.10
N PHE A 127 -19.39 -10.96 4.84
CA PHE A 127 -18.40 -10.20 4.09
C PHE A 127 -19.05 -9.13 3.23
N THR A 128 -18.48 -7.93 3.25
CA THR A 128 -18.88 -6.84 2.36
C THR A 128 -17.70 -6.42 1.50
N ILE A 129 -17.93 -6.23 0.20
CA ILE A 129 -16.95 -5.69 -0.75
C ILE A 129 -17.52 -4.49 -1.48
N GLY A 130 -16.65 -3.61 -1.97
CA GLY A 130 -17.00 -2.53 -2.89
C GLY A 130 -16.22 -2.65 -4.19
N ALA A 131 -16.68 -3.48 -5.13
CA ALA A 131 -15.89 -3.89 -6.28
C ALA A 131 -16.63 -3.77 -7.62
N MET A 132 -15.86 -3.53 -8.68
CA MET A 132 -16.34 -3.69 -10.05
C MET A 132 -16.54 -5.18 -10.37
N ASN A 133 -17.70 -5.52 -10.96
CA ASN A 133 -18.02 -6.87 -11.45
C ASN A 133 -17.30 -7.25 -12.75
N VAL A 134 -16.50 -6.34 -13.32
CA VAL A 134 -15.74 -6.57 -14.54
C VAL A 134 -14.25 -6.66 -14.25
N SER A 135 -13.55 -7.57 -14.93
CA SER A 135 -12.10 -7.43 -15.08
C SER A 135 -11.87 -6.33 -16.10
N ASP A 136 -11.59 -5.12 -15.61
CA ASP A 136 -11.01 -4.05 -16.41
C ASP A 136 -9.48 -4.16 -16.30
N PRO A 137 -8.76 -4.65 -17.32
CA PRO A 137 -7.31 -4.77 -17.26
C PRO A 137 -6.60 -3.46 -16.92
N GLN A 138 -7.13 -2.31 -17.36
CA GLN A 138 -6.53 -1.01 -17.10
C GLN A 138 -6.70 -0.59 -15.65
N ARG A 139 -7.85 -0.87 -15.02
CA ARG A 139 -8.14 -0.45 -13.64
C ARG A 139 -7.80 -1.49 -12.58
N CYS A 140 -7.86 -2.76 -12.94
CA CYS A 140 -7.66 -3.90 -12.05
C CYS A 140 -6.26 -4.52 -12.20
N GLY A 141 -5.55 -4.31 -13.32
CA GLY A 141 -4.20 -4.82 -13.51
C GLY A 141 -4.14 -6.35 -13.59
N GLY A 142 -4.89 -6.94 -14.51
CA GLY A 142 -4.98 -8.39 -14.73
C GLY A 142 -5.10 -8.75 -16.21
N SER A 143 -4.87 -10.02 -16.56
CA SER A 143 -5.10 -10.52 -17.92
C SER A 143 -6.61 -10.56 -18.24
N LYS A 144 -6.95 -10.49 -19.53
CA LYS A 144 -8.34 -10.57 -20.00
C LYS A 144 -9.00 -11.95 -19.78
N GLU A 145 -8.23 -12.97 -19.40
CA GLU A 145 -8.64 -14.38 -19.34
C GLU A 145 -8.68 -14.93 -17.91
N LEU A 146 -8.94 -14.08 -16.91
CA LEU A 146 -9.13 -14.57 -15.54
C LEU A 146 -10.52 -15.22 -15.40
N ASP A 147 -10.56 -16.40 -14.80
CA ASP A 147 -11.81 -17.00 -14.30
C ASP A 147 -12.25 -16.22 -13.05
N ILE A 148 -13.17 -15.26 -13.27
CA ILE A 148 -13.65 -14.36 -12.21
C ILE A 148 -14.75 -15.08 -11.43
N PRO A 149 -14.56 -15.33 -10.13
CA PRO A 149 -15.57 -15.99 -9.33
C PRO A 149 -16.84 -15.12 -9.25
N GLN A 150 -17.98 -15.79 -9.27
CA GLN A 150 -19.29 -15.19 -9.03
C GLN A 150 -19.57 -15.16 -7.53
N LEU A 151 -20.54 -14.35 -7.09
CA LEU A 151 -20.93 -14.29 -5.67
C LEU A 151 -21.39 -15.67 -5.15
N ASP A 152 -22.03 -16.48 -5.99
CA ASP A 152 -22.44 -17.84 -5.65
C ASP A 152 -21.25 -18.75 -5.28
N ASP A 153 -20.05 -18.50 -5.85
CA ASP A 153 -18.85 -19.23 -5.47
C ASP A 153 -18.45 -18.94 -4.03
N PHE A 154 -18.86 -17.81 -3.44
CA PHE A 154 -18.64 -17.49 -2.04
C PHE A 154 -19.77 -17.93 -1.13
N GLY A 155 -20.84 -18.53 -1.66
CA GLY A 155 -22.06 -18.85 -0.90
C GLY A 155 -23.19 -17.81 -1.07
N GLY A 156 -23.12 -16.97 -2.09
CA GLY A 156 -24.15 -15.99 -2.43
C GLY A 156 -24.21 -14.80 -1.47
N ASP A 157 -25.29 -14.02 -1.58
CA ASP A 157 -25.52 -12.80 -0.78
C ASP A 157 -25.64 -13.07 0.72
N ASP A 158 -25.87 -14.32 1.16
CA ASP A 158 -25.86 -14.67 2.57
C ASP A 158 -24.44 -14.60 3.16
N VAL A 159 -23.41 -14.89 2.34
CA VAL A 159 -22.00 -14.89 2.77
C VAL A 159 -21.29 -13.60 2.38
N MET A 160 -21.50 -13.11 1.15
CA MET A 160 -20.78 -11.96 0.62
C MET A 160 -21.68 -11.04 -0.18
N THR A 161 -21.74 -9.77 0.22
CA THR A 161 -22.43 -8.71 -0.53
C THR A 161 -21.43 -7.83 -1.29
N ASN A 162 -21.65 -7.60 -2.58
CA ASN A 162 -20.94 -6.56 -3.33
C ASN A 162 -21.78 -5.28 -3.44
N LEU A 163 -21.30 -4.20 -2.84
CA LEU A 163 -21.93 -2.87 -2.88
C LEU A 163 -21.64 -2.10 -4.18
N GLY A 164 -20.85 -2.67 -5.08
CA GLY A 164 -20.34 -1.97 -6.26
C GLY A 164 -19.27 -0.94 -5.91
N LEU A 165 -18.94 -0.07 -6.86
CA LEU A 165 -18.02 1.04 -6.58
C LEU A 165 -18.68 2.07 -5.67
N LEU A 166 -18.03 2.31 -4.54
CA LEU A 166 -18.40 3.36 -3.60
C LEU A 166 -17.55 4.60 -3.84
N ASP A 167 -18.13 5.77 -3.60
CA ASP A 167 -17.33 6.98 -3.46
C ASP A 167 -16.51 6.93 -2.15
N ARG A 168 -15.55 7.85 -2.02
CA ARG A 168 -14.63 7.82 -0.88
C ARG A 168 -15.35 7.96 0.48
N PRO A 169 -16.28 8.91 0.69
CA PRO A 169 -17.03 9.00 1.94
C PRO A 169 -17.81 7.74 2.30
N ASP A 170 -18.55 7.16 1.35
CA ASP A 170 -19.34 5.96 1.59
C ASP A 170 -18.46 4.74 1.85
N PHE A 171 -17.35 4.63 1.12
CA PHE A 171 -16.34 3.61 1.37
C PHE A 171 -15.82 3.67 2.81
N VAL A 172 -15.34 4.83 3.27
CA VAL A 172 -14.78 4.97 4.62
C VAL A 172 -15.84 4.70 5.68
N ARG A 173 -17.09 5.14 5.46
CA ARG A 173 -18.22 4.85 6.33
C ARG A 173 -18.47 3.34 6.44
N LYS A 174 -18.47 2.61 5.31
CA LYS A 174 -18.66 1.15 5.32
C LYS A 174 -17.53 0.40 6.03
N VAL A 175 -16.29 0.86 5.87
CA VAL A 175 -15.17 0.34 6.65
C VAL A 175 -15.39 0.62 8.14
N ALA A 176 -15.75 1.84 8.53
CA ALA A 176 -15.98 2.22 9.94
C ALA A 176 -17.12 1.42 10.61
N GLU A 177 -18.15 1.04 9.84
CA GLU A 177 -19.27 0.19 10.28
C GLU A 177 -18.86 -1.28 10.48
N SER A 178 -17.69 -1.70 9.97
CA SER A 178 -17.23 -3.09 10.00
C SER A 178 -16.41 -3.41 11.26
N ASN A 179 -16.42 -4.67 11.70
CA ASN A 179 -15.60 -5.10 12.84
C ASN A 179 -14.15 -5.36 12.43
N VAL A 180 -13.90 -5.76 11.18
CA VAL A 180 -12.57 -6.15 10.69
C VAL A 180 -12.42 -5.73 9.23
N LEU A 181 -11.22 -5.26 8.87
CA LEU A 181 -10.80 -5.12 7.48
C LEU A 181 -9.99 -6.36 7.08
N LEU A 182 -10.42 -7.07 6.05
CA LEU A 182 -9.73 -8.25 5.52
C LEU A 182 -8.98 -7.91 4.24
N GLY A 183 -7.66 -8.06 4.24
CA GLY A 183 -6.88 -8.07 3.01
C GLY A 183 -7.15 -9.34 2.20
N VAL A 184 -7.27 -9.22 0.88
CA VAL A 184 -7.52 -10.35 -0.04
C VAL A 184 -6.32 -10.66 -0.95
N GLY A 185 -5.19 -9.99 -0.68
CA GLY A 185 -3.91 -10.09 -1.40
C GLY A 185 -3.64 -8.92 -2.35
N ARG A 186 -4.68 -8.37 -2.99
CA ARG A 186 -4.61 -7.16 -3.82
C ARG A 186 -5.69 -6.13 -3.43
N PRO A 187 -5.47 -4.82 -3.63
CA PRO A 187 -4.26 -4.19 -4.14
C PRO A 187 -3.14 -4.14 -3.09
N TYR A 188 -1.89 -4.05 -3.56
CA TYR A 188 -0.69 -3.90 -2.73
C TYR A 188 -0.53 -2.47 -2.21
N ILE A 189 -0.06 -2.34 -0.96
CA ILE A 189 0.32 -1.04 -0.35
C ILE A 189 -0.79 0.01 -0.53
N SER A 190 -2.04 -0.42 -0.36
CA SER A 190 -3.19 0.47 -0.41
C SER A 190 -3.20 1.38 0.82
N PRO A 191 -3.64 2.65 0.74
CA PRO A 191 -3.86 3.46 1.93
C PRO A 191 -5.06 2.99 2.79
N THR A 192 -5.89 2.08 2.29
CA THR A 192 -7.10 1.60 2.96
C THR A 192 -6.85 1.01 4.36
N PRO A 193 -5.84 0.15 4.61
CA PRO A 193 -5.58 -0.34 5.96
C PRO A 193 -5.24 0.77 6.95
N TYR A 194 -4.54 1.82 6.53
CA TYR A 194 -4.33 3.01 7.37
C TYR A 194 -5.65 3.72 7.69
N GLN A 195 -6.57 3.81 6.73
CA GLN A 195 -7.91 4.37 6.95
C GLN A 195 -8.74 3.51 7.91
N ALA A 196 -8.66 2.17 7.81
CA ALA A 196 -9.34 1.26 8.72
C ALA A 196 -8.86 1.42 10.17
N LEU A 197 -7.53 1.40 10.38
CA LEU A 197 -6.94 1.65 11.70
C LEU A 197 -7.38 3.01 12.27
N CYS A 198 -7.47 4.01 11.39
CA CYS A 198 -7.97 5.34 11.72
C CYS A 198 -9.40 5.38 12.24
N VAL A 199 -10.30 4.54 11.72
CA VAL A 199 -11.68 4.44 12.20
C VAL A 199 -11.88 3.33 13.23
N GLY A 200 -10.80 2.82 13.80
CA GLY A 200 -10.83 1.80 14.84
C GLY A 200 -11.20 0.41 14.33
N VAL A 201 -10.74 0.05 13.13
CA VAL A 201 -10.98 -1.25 12.49
C VAL A 201 -9.63 -1.95 12.31
N PRO A 202 -9.40 -3.09 12.97
CA PRO A 202 -8.18 -3.87 12.81
C PRO A 202 -8.07 -4.47 11.40
N PHE A 203 -6.83 -4.70 10.96
CA PHE A 203 -6.52 -5.20 9.63
C PHE A 203 -5.95 -6.62 9.66
N ILE A 204 -6.50 -7.53 8.86
CA ILE A 204 -5.89 -8.82 8.58
C ILE A 204 -5.03 -8.67 7.32
N ASN A 205 -3.71 -8.80 7.49
CA ASN A 205 -2.70 -8.60 6.45
C ASN A 205 -2.19 -9.96 5.94
N PRO A 206 -2.56 -10.40 4.72
CA PRO A 206 -2.02 -11.62 4.16
C PRO A 206 -0.50 -11.55 3.95
N ILE A 207 0.22 -12.58 4.39
CA ILE A 207 1.61 -12.87 4.02
C ILE A 207 1.55 -13.76 2.78
N LEU A 208 1.94 -13.21 1.63
CA LEU A 208 1.82 -13.87 0.33
C LEU A 208 3.05 -14.70 -0.02
N GLU A 209 4.24 -14.24 0.40
CA GLU A 209 5.50 -14.95 0.23
C GLU A 209 6.36 -14.80 1.50
N TRP A 210 7.12 -15.83 1.83
CA TRP A 210 8.00 -15.84 3.01
C TRP A 210 9.13 -16.86 2.84
N ASP A 211 10.19 -16.71 3.64
CA ASP A 211 11.23 -17.72 3.80
C ASP A 211 10.69 -18.86 4.68
N SER A 212 10.33 -19.99 4.05
CA SER A 212 9.78 -21.16 4.75
C SER A 212 10.75 -21.79 5.76
N SER A 213 12.06 -21.53 5.65
CA SER A 213 13.05 -21.99 6.63
C SER A 213 13.09 -21.11 7.88
N ARG A 214 12.59 -19.86 7.79
CA ARG A 214 12.51 -18.88 8.87
C ARG A 214 11.17 -18.14 8.82
N PRO A 215 10.04 -18.84 9.03
CA PRO A 215 8.71 -18.27 8.83
C PRO A 215 8.43 -17.08 9.75
N GLU A 216 9.09 -16.97 10.91
CA GLU A 216 8.94 -15.84 11.84
C GLU A 216 9.75 -14.60 11.46
N TYR A 217 10.66 -14.71 10.48
CA TYR A 217 11.50 -13.58 10.08
C TYR A 217 10.72 -12.62 9.17
N ARG A 218 10.07 -11.63 9.77
CA ARG A 218 9.26 -10.61 9.07
C ARG A 218 10.00 -9.86 7.97
N GLY A 219 11.32 -9.75 8.07
CA GLY A 219 12.15 -9.14 7.04
C GLY A 219 12.02 -9.82 5.68
N ALA A 220 11.78 -11.13 5.66
CA ALA A 220 11.56 -11.94 4.46
C ALA A 220 10.08 -12.07 4.06
N TRP A 221 9.15 -11.45 4.79
CA TRP A 221 7.74 -11.47 4.42
C TRP A 221 7.47 -10.47 3.30
N ASN A 222 6.80 -10.97 2.26
CA ASN A 222 6.08 -10.18 1.30
C ASN A 222 4.58 -10.25 1.64
N THR A 223 4.05 -9.17 2.20
CA THR A 223 2.65 -9.07 2.63
C THR A 223 1.87 -8.17 1.67
N GLN A 224 0.53 -8.23 1.74
CA GLN A 224 -0.30 -7.28 0.98
C GLN A 224 0.06 -5.82 1.32
N HIS A 225 0.38 -5.54 2.58
CA HIS A 225 0.80 -4.21 3.02
C HIS A 225 2.09 -4.25 3.86
N ASN A 226 3.27 -4.22 3.19
CA ASN A 226 4.57 -4.33 3.87
C ASN A 226 4.84 -3.26 4.94
N GLY A 227 4.31 -2.03 4.79
CA GLY A 227 4.44 -0.98 5.82
C GLY A 227 3.71 -1.26 7.13
N LEU A 228 2.86 -2.29 7.16
CA LEU A 228 2.09 -2.69 8.34
C LEU A 228 2.51 -4.04 8.93
N ARG A 229 3.46 -4.75 8.29
CA ARG A 229 3.88 -6.10 8.72
C ARG A 229 4.50 -6.12 10.13
N ASP A 230 5.10 -5.01 10.53
CA ASP A 230 5.77 -4.88 11.83
C ASP A 230 4.82 -4.43 12.95
N LEU A 231 3.54 -4.18 12.64
CA LEU A 231 2.52 -4.01 13.67
C LEU A 231 1.98 -5.36 14.13
N ASP A 232 1.66 -5.44 15.41
CA ASP A 232 1.10 -6.62 16.06
C ASP A 232 -0.39 -6.45 16.35
N PRO A 233 -1.09 -7.56 16.69
CA PRO A 233 -2.39 -7.48 17.32
C PRO A 233 -2.38 -6.55 18.55
N PRO A 234 -3.46 -5.79 18.81
CA PRO A 234 -4.77 -5.92 18.17
C PRO A 234 -4.93 -5.10 16.87
N TYR A 235 -3.89 -4.42 16.37
CA TYR A 235 -4.01 -3.52 15.21
C TYR A 235 -3.94 -4.28 13.89
N VAL A 236 -2.91 -5.12 13.73
CA VAL A 236 -2.66 -5.88 12.51
C VAL A 236 -2.46 -7.36 12.83
N TYR A 237 -3.17 -8.21 12.11
CA TYR A 237 -3.06 -9.67 12.20
C TYR A 237 -2.42 -10.16 10.90
N ASN A 238 -1.13 -10.48 10.93
CA ASN A 238 -0.45 -11.06 9.78
C ASN A 238 -0.76 -12.56 9.70
N VAL A 239 -1.23 -13.03 8.54
CA VAL A 239 -1.68 -14.43 8.35
C VAL A 239 -1.08 -14.98 7.07
N PHE A 240 -0.49 -16.17 7.13
CA PHE A 240 0.04 -16.85 5.95
C PHE A 240 -1.07 -17.14 4.94
N LYS A 241 -0.80 -16.85 3.67
CA LYS A 241 -1.69 -17.22 2.57
C LYS A 241 -2.01 -18.72 2.64
N ASP A 242 -3.25 -19.06 2.31
CA ASP A 242 -3.80 -20.43 2.34
C ASP A 242 -3.84 -21.10 3.75
N ASP A 243 -3.59 -20.35 4.83
CA ASP A 243 -3.80 -20.82 6.22
C ASP A 243 -5.24 -20.52 6.70
N GLU A 244 -6.14 -21.49 6.51
CA GLU A 244 -7.55 -21.34 6.88
C GLU A 244 -7.75 -21.11 8.38
N GLU A 245 -7.12 -21.93 9.23
CA GLU A 245 -7.26 -21.81 10.68
C GLU A 245 -6.65 -20.51 11.20
N GLY A 246 -5.51 -20.08 10.63
CA GLY A 246 -4.91 -18.78 10.89
C GLY A 246 -5.85 -17.63 10.56
N LEU A 247 -6.53 -17.68 9.40
CA LEU A 247 -7.52 -16.67 9.01
C LEU A 247 -8.72 -16.65 9.97
N LEU A 248 -9.30 -17.81 10.28
CA LEU A 248 -10.45 -17.91 11.18
C LEU A 248 -10.11 -17.41 12.59
N ASN A 249 -8.93 -17.77 13.11
CA ASN A 249 -8.45 -17.26 14.38
C ASN A 249 -8.24 -15.74 14.32
N ALA A 250 -7.60 -15.21 13.28
CA ALA A 250 -7.39 -13.76 13.13
C ALA A 250 -8.71 -12.97 13.09
N ILE A 251 -9.71 -13.43 12.33
CA ILE A 251 -11.06 -12.82 12.30
C ILE A 251 -11.68 -12.85 13.71
N SER A 252 -11.65 -14.01 14.37
CA SER A 252 -12.21 -14.17 15.72
C SER A 252 -11.54 -13.25 16.74
N GLN A 253 -10.21 -13.16 16.73
CA GLN A 253 -9.44 -12.33 17.64
C GLN A 253 -9.66 -10.84 17.38
N ALA A 254 -9.65 -10.42 16.11
CA ALA A 254 -9.89 -9.04 15.72
C ALA A 254 -11.28 -8.54 16.16
N MET A 255 -12.32 -9.39 16.07
CA MET A 255 -13.66 -9.04 16.56
C MET A 255 -13.73 -8.91 18.09
N ARG A 256 -12.92 -9.68 18.83
CA ARG A 256 -12.89 -9.69 20.30
C ARG A 256 -12.02 -8.58 20.90
N HIS A 257 -11.08 -8.05 20.13
CA HIS A 257 -10.14 -7.02 20.56
C HIS A 257 -10.30 -5.75 19.73
N PRO A 258 -11.41 -5.00 19.92
CA PRO A 258 -11.61 -3.75 19.21
C PRO A 258 -10.49 -2.76 19.55
N ILE A 259 -10.14 -1.94 18.57
CA ILE A 259 -9.15 -0.88 18.73
C ILE A 259 -9.83 0.48 18.74
N SER A 260 -9.24 1.43 19.46
CA SER A 260 -9.55 2.85 19.23
C SER A 260 -8.91 3.32 17.92
N ARG A 261 -9.29 4.53 17.47
CA ARG A 261 -8.57 5.24 16.40
C ARG A 261 -7.07 5.11 16.60
N PHE A 262 -6.39 4.65 15.56
CA PHE A 262 -4.95 4.46 15.57
C PHE A 262 -4.34 5.05 14.30
N ILE A 263 -3.39 5.97 14.49
CA ILE A 263 -2.53 6.49 13.42
C ILE A 263 -1.17 5.81 13.63
N PRO A 264 -0.70 4.98 12.70
CA PRO A 264 0.60 4.33 12.85
C PRO A 264 1.74 5.33 13.02
N PRO A 265 2.80 4.96 13.77
CA PRO A 265 3.99 5.79 13.91
C PRO A 265 4.55 6.23 12.56
N GLY A 266 4.96 7.49 12.43
CA GLY A 266 5.53 8.02 11.20
C GLY A 266 4.50 8.54 10.19
N LEU A 267 3.19 8.34 10.40
CA LEU A 267 2.13 8.83 9.50
C LEU A 267 1.40 10.07 10.01
N SER A 268 1.91 10.72 11.06
CA SER A 268 1.42 12.05 11.47
C SER A 268 1.84 13.13 10.47
N LEU A 269 1.15 14.28 10.49
CA LEU A 269 1.53 15.43 9.67
C LEU A 269 2.91 15.95 10.08
N LYS A 270 3.19 15.92 11.38
CA LYS A 270 4.50 16.29 11.93
C LYS A 270 5.61 15.40 11.37
N ASP A 271 5.43 14.09 11.37
CA ASP A 271 6.48 13.16 10.89
C ASP A 271 6.76 13.35 9.40
N ALA A 272 5.71 13.55 8.59
CA ALA A 272 5.87 13.86 7.17
C ALA A 272 6.60 15.19 6.94
N ALA A 273 6.26 16.22 7.73
CA ALA A 273 6.94 17.52 7.68
C ALA A 273 8.41 17.43 8.11
N ASP A 274 8.73 16.63 9.14
CA ASP A 274 10.09 16.42 9.61
C ASP A 274 10.95 15.70 8.57
N ARG A 275 10.40 14.69 7.89
CA ARG A 275 11.07 14.02 6.76
C ARG A 275 11.30 14.98 5.59
N LEU A 276 10.30 15.78 5.24
CA LEU A 276 10.44 16.80 4.20
C LEU A 276 11.52 17.83 4.56
N ASN A 277 11.55 18.32 5.80
CA ASN A 277 12.58 19.24 6.28
C ASN A 277 13.98 18.61 6.22
N THR A 278 14.10 17.33 6.54
CA THR A 278 15.37 16.58 6.41
C THR A 278 15.83 16.52 4.96
N ILE A 279 14.91 16.23 4.03
CA ILE A 279 15.17 16.26 2.58
C ILE A 279 15.62 17.66 2.15
N LEU A 280 14.89 18.71 2.51
CA LEU A 280 15.20 20.08 2.10
C LEU A 280 16.54 20.61 2.65
N ARG A 281 16.96 20.16 3.84
CA ARG A 281 18.23 20.57 4.48
C ARG A 281 19.45 19.83 3.95
N ARG A 282 19.27 18.69 3.26
CA ARG A 282 20.37 17.93 2.70
C ARG A 282 21.08 18.74 1.62
N ASN A 283 22.41 18.73 1.63
CA ASN A 283 23.20 19.34 0.56
C ASN A 283 23.15 18.46 -0.71
N TRP A 284 22.09 18.64 -1.50
CA TRP A 284 21.86 17.92 -2.74
C TRP A 284 22.86 18.27 -3.84
N MET A 285 23.40 19.49 -3.84
CA MET A 285 24.47 19.89 -4.76
C MET A 285 25.70 19.00 -4.56
N ARG A 286 26.15 18.85 -3.31
CA ARG A 286 27.29 17.97 -2.98
C ARG A 286 27.00 16.50 -3.30
N ALA A 287 25.76 16.05 -3.11
CA ALA A 287 25.37 14.70 -3.49
C ALA A 287 25.42 14.50 -5.01
N ALA A 288 25.00 15.52 -5.78
CA ALA A 288 25.04 15.52 -7.24
C ALA A 288 26.46 15.59 -7.79
N GLU A 289 27.33 16.41 -7.19
CA GLU A 289 28.77 16.47 -7.52
C GLU A 289 29.40 15.08 -7.40
N LYS A 290 29.18 14.40 -6.26
CA LYS A 290 29.69 13.04 -6.04
C LYS A 290 29.16 12.05 -7.09
N LEU A 291 27.87 12.12 -7.40
CA LEU A 291 27.28 11.26 -8.44
C LEU A 291 27.88 11.55 -9.82
N LEU A 292 28.10 12.83 -10.16
CA LEU A 292 28.71 13.23 -11.42
C LEU A 292 30.15 12.72 -11.53
N GLU A 293 30.95 12.85 -10.47
CA GLU A 293 32.31 12.28 -10.40
C GLU A 293 32.30 10.77 -10.61
N GLU A 294 31.37 10.05 -9.98
CA GLU A 294 31.18 8.61 -10.16
C GLU A 294 30.82 8.25 -11.60
N ARG A 295 29.93 9.02 -12.24
CA ARG A 295 29.55 8.78 -13.64
C ARG A 295 30.68 9.10 -14.61
N ILE A 296 31.44 10.17 -14.40
CA ILE A 296 32.62 10.49 -15.23
C ILE A 296 33.62 9.33 -15.19
N ARG A 297 33.89 8.76 -14.01
CA ARG A 297 34.82 7.62 -13.86
C ARG A 297 34.32 6.34 -14.53
N ASN A 298 33.01 6.15 -14.59
CA ASN A 298 32.38 4.93 -15.08
C ASN A 298 31.72 5.10 -16.47
N GLU A 299 32.04 6.18 -17.20
CA GLU A 299 31.47 6.51 -18.52
C GLU A 299 29.92 6.55 -18.54
N GLY A 300 29.32 6.99 -17.44
CA GLY A 300 27.87 7.18 -17.31
C GLY A 300 27.37 8.53 -17.84
N GLU A 301 26.05 8.71 -17.85
CA GLU A 301 25.38 9.92 -18.36
C GLU A 301 25.67 11.16 -17.50
N ILE A 302 26.35 12.15 -18.08
CA ILE A 302 26.78 13.39 -17.41
C ILE A 302 25.70 14.48 -17.39
N PHE A 303 25.84 15.47 -16.51
CA PHE A 303 24.89 16.58 -16.39
C PHE A 303 25.50 17.86 -15.84
N THR A 304 24.75 18.96 -16.01
CA THR A 304 25.11 20.29 -15.52
C THR A 304 24.70 20.47 -14.05
N LEU A 305 25.64 20.96 -13.23
CA LEU A 305 25.40 21.34 -11.83
C LEU A 305 24.70 22.71 -11.71
#